data_AF-A0A0V1EG91-F1
#
_entry.id   AF-A0A0V1EG91-F1
#
_cell.length_a   1.000
_cell.length_b   1.000
_cell.length_c   1.000
_cell.angle_alpha   90.00
_cell.angle_beta   90.00
_cell.angle_gamma   90.00
#
_symmetry.space_group_name_H-M   'P 1'
#
loop_
_entity.id
_entity.type
_entity.pdbx_description
1 polymer ?
#
loop_
_entity_poly.entity_id
_entity_poly.type
_entity_poly.pdbx_seq_one_letter_code
_entity_poly.pdbx_strand_id
1 'polypeptide(L)'
;LESGVSMSIDGRRSWVWDNLRRKKAEVMSKERRQLDNNGTYGTVRETLLRLVPRNSLCRMFCRGSRCKYCNPDLIPDNMKIIDGIYSTWVTEDILAIARPSEEGIERFQLIEQLAKCGVKSIFNLQLPFEHAHCGNPLTEHGFSYDPEIFMEHGMAHYNFGWPDFGIASVEQILDVVKVMQHALDTGGKAKRVEFNLFQLSVGFSVRCKLFKKSVDKHTGGGKFLLGFFVQIAVHCHAGLGRTGTLICCFLIWNRAWTAEQALQHVRSRRPGSVQSASQQSQVENFQAFVESLKPVFDSKLDFDEHLKRQASVLYGLEARVLKNIPKIAFVVCEVLLELFGLKRGGHVRAFLQNGSSLEKWSMDTRGNLMHHVDDDQARAWSGTIIKSPSANPITFANVINSMQSTNFHTVDSAVQNMQESLNRENFSQRWLRLADHFNPVHQLTLLGSWFCSLKEPMLNSFNSASLFDSQLVTGACAFSDNHHRLSRGQFTTTMYICRTFVLLSGREVDDHHCHRTLEMCRDLLARWFASDADAGNVRWALDNVFNSVVNELNLKDNFNLLRN
;
A
#
# COMPACT_ATOMS: atom_id res chain seq x y z
N LEU A 1 -6.38 47.57 1.18
CA LEU A 1 -6.77 46.27 0.60
C LEU A 1 -5.68 45.26 0.92
N GLU A 2 -5.72 44.85 2.18
CA GLU A 2 -4.89 43.83 2.79
C GLU A 2 -5.56 42.47 2.53
N SER A 3 -4.78 41.49 2.07
CA SER A 3 -5.09 40.07 2.27
C SER A 3 -3.79 39.27 2.31
N GLY A 4 -3.01 39.53 3.37
CA GLY A 4 -1.89 38.68 3.75
C GLY A 4 -2.41 37.36 4.32
N VAL A 5 -2.68 36.39 3.45
CA VAL A 5 -2.92 35.00 3.87
C VAL A 5 -1.56 34.41 4.28
N SER A 6 -1.34 34.30 5.60
CA SER A 6 -0.18 33.58 6.14
C SER A 6 -0.34 32.08 5.89
N MET A 7 0.14 31.59 4.75
CA MET A 7 0.26 30.14 4.52
C MET A 7 1.33 29.56 5.45
N SER A 8 0.98 28.49 6.17
CA SER A 8 1.91 27.69 6.96
C SER A 8 3.07 27.18 6.09
N ILE A 9 4.22 26.90 6.71
CA ILE A 9 5.43 26.39 6.03
C ILE A 9 5.13 25.10 5.27
N ASP A 10 4.19 24.29 5.76
CA ASP A 10 3.74 23.04 5.13
C ASP A 10 2.86 23.28 3.89
N GLY A 11 1.95 24.27 3.95
CA GLY A 11 1.14 24.68 2.79
C GLY A 11 1.97 25.30 1.67
N ARG A 12 3.04 26.04 2.01
CA ARG A 12 3.99 26.59 1.02
C ARG A 12 4.84 25.51 0.35
N ARG A 13 5.18 24.43 1.07
CA ARG A 13 5.83 23.24 0.49
C ARG A 13 4.90 22.58 -0.52
N SER A 14 3.67 22.20 -0.14
CA SER A 14 2.71 21.54 -1.05
C SER A 14 2.50 22.30 -2.36
N TRP A 15 2.30 23.63 -2.29
CA TRP A 15 2.03 24.44 -3.47
C TRP A 15 3.16 24.47 -4.50
N VAL A 16 4.43 24.59 -4.05
CA VAL A 16 5.60 24.56 -4.96
C VAL A 16 5.72 23.19 -5.65
N TRP A 17 5.46 22.11 -4.90
CA TRP A 17 5.53 20.74 -5.41
C TRP A 17 4.39 20.40 -6.37
N ASP A 18 3.18 20.87 -6.10
CA ASP A 18 2.03 20.73 -7.01
C ASP A 18 2.20 21.57 -8.28
N ASN A 19 2.99 22.65 -8.22
CA ASN A 19 3.39 23.42 -9.39
C ASN A 19 4.47 22.71 -10.23
N LEU A 20 5.42 22.01 -9.59
CA LEU A 20 6.42 21.18 -10.29
C LEU A 20 5.78 19.96 -10.96
N ARG A 21 4.84 19.28 -10.28
CA ARG A 21 4.02 18.22 -10.87
C ARG A 21 3.19 18.73 -12.04
N ARG A 22 2.56 19.89 -11.91
CA ARG A 22 1.85 20.54 -13.04
C ARG A 22 2.78 20.87 -14.20
N LYS A 23 3.96 21.43 -13.95
CA LYS A 23 4.94 21.74 -15.02
C LYS A 23 5.49 20.48 -15.70
N LYS A 24 5.78 19.42 -14.95
CA LYS A 24 6.20 18.13 -15.53
C LYS A 24 5.06 17.51 -16.33
N ALA A 25 3.83 17.49 -15.79
CA ALA A 25 2.62 17.08 -16.50
C ALA A 25 2.34 17.92 -17.77
N GLU A 26 2.64 19.23 -17.76
CA GLU A 26 2.54 20.13 -18.93
C GLU A 26 3.59 19.83 -20.01
N VAL A 27 4.82 19.49 -19.62
CA VAL A 27 5.85 19.00 -20.57
C VAL A 27 5.40 17.65 -21.16
N MET A 28 4.88 16.76 -20.32
CA MET A 28 4.34 15.45 -20.73
C MET A 28 3.09 15.59 -21.62
N SER A 29 2.30 16.66 -21.46
CA SER A 29 1.14 16.96 -22.32
C SER A 29 1.51 17.63 -23.64
N LYS A 30 2.67 18.27 -23.75
CA LYS A 30 3.16 18.85 -25.02
C LYS A 30 3.69 17.79 -25.99
N GLU A 31 4.18 16.66 -25.48
CA GLU A 31 4.56 15.48 -26.28
C GLU A 31 3.35 14.71 -26.86
N ARG A 32 2.12 15.10 -26.51
CA ARG A 32 0.85 14.39 -26.77
C ARG A 32 0.34 14.49 -28.21
N ARG A 33 1.07 15.07 -29.16
CA ARG A 33 0.61 15.19 -30.55
C ARG A 33 1.17 14.06 -31.41
N GLN A 34 0.24 13.21 -31.83
CA GLN A 34 0.34 12.10 -32.80
C GLN A 34 0.88 10.78 -32.24
N LEU A 35 -0.03 9.81 -32.09
CA LEU A 35 0.03 8.44 -32.65
C LEU A 35 -1.14 7.64 -32.09
N ASP A 36 -2.30 7.73 -32.74
CA ASP A 36 -3.34 6.71 -32.61
C ASP A 36 -2.85 5.49 -33.38
N ASN A 37 -2.43 4.46 -32.66
CA ASN A 37 -2.12 3.17 -33.26
C ASN A 37 -2.81 2.10 -32.39
N ASN A 38 -4.08 1.81 -32.71
CA ASN A 38 -4.72 0.58 -32.29
C ASN A 38 -4.01 -0.58 -33.02
N GLY A 39 -2.88 -1.00 -32.47
CA GLY A 39 -2.05 -2.04 -33.06
C GLY A 39 -2.71 -3.41 -32.90
N THR A 40 -3.36 -3.89 -33.96
CA THR A 40 -3.69 -5.31 -34.10
C THR A 40 -2.38 -6.10 -34.17
N TYR A 41 -2.18 -7.06 -33.27
CA TYR A 41 -0.99 -7.93 -33.31
C TYR A 41 -1.05 -8.83 -34.54
N GLY A 42 0.03 -8.87 -35.32
CA GLY A 42 0.09 -9.74 -36.50
C GLY A 42 0.11 -11.22 -36.11
N THR A 43 -0.92 -11.98 -36.52
CA THR A 43 -1.11 -13.41 -36.23
C THR A 43 0.13 -14.26 -36.55
N VAL A 44 0.85 -13.94 -37.63
CA VAL A 44 2.07 -14.65 -38.05
C VAL A 44 3.19 -14.53 -37.02
N ARG A 45 3.40 -13.33 -36.47
CA ARG A 45 4.45 -13.08 -35.48
C ARG A 45 4.15 -13.80 -34.16
N GLU A 46 2.89 -13.80 -33.74
CA GLU A 46 2.44 -14.53 -32.54
C GLU A 46 2.66 -16.04 -32.66
N THR A 47 2.30 -16.61 -33.79
CA THR A 47 2.54 -18.03 -34.06
C THR A 47 4.03 -18.36 -34.05
N LEU A 48 4.87 -17.49 -34.63
CA LEU A 48 6.32 -17.70 -34.65
C LEU A 48 6.95 -17.63 -33.25
N LEU A 49 6.48 -16.72 -32.38
CA LEU A 49 6.94 -16.60 -31.00
C LEU A 49 6.63 -17.85 -30.15
N ARG A 50 5.58 -18.62 -30.49
CA ARG A 50 5.21 -19.86 -29.79
C ARG A 50 6.03 -21.08 -30.25
N LEU A 51 6.46 -21.09 -31.51
CA LEU A 51 7.10 -22.24 -32.14
C LEU A 51 8.63 -22.21 -32.06
N VAL A 52 9.23 -21.01 -31.97
CA VAL A 52 10.69 -20.86 -31.95
C VAL A 52 11.26 -21.12 -30.55
N PRO A 53 12.29 -21.98 -30.40
CA PRO A 53 12.99 -22.17 -29.14
C PRO A 53 13.50 -20.84 -28.54
N ARG A 54 13.32 -20.65 -27.24
CA ARG A 54 13.63 -19.37 -26.55
C ARG A 54 15.07 -18.89 -26.76
N ASN A 55 16.03 -19.81 -26.80
CA ASN A 55 17.44 -19.53 -27.06
C ASN A 55 17.73 -19.01 -28.48
N SER A 56 16.82 -19.24 -29.43
CA SER A 56 16.93 -18.77 -30.82
C SER A 56 16.25 -17.43 -31.06
N LEU A 57 15.43 -16.93 -30.13
CA LEU A 57 14.66 -15.68 -30.31
C LEU A 57 15.56 -14.44 -30.49
N CYS A 58 16.64 -14.27 -29.72
CA CYS A 58 17.58 -13.14 -29.92
C CYS A 58 18.25 -13.22 -31.31
N ARG A 59 18.60 -14.41 -31.81
CA ARG A 59 19.21 -14.53 -33.15
C ARG A 59 18.25 -14.20 -34.29
N MET A 60 16.96 -14.51 -34.13
CA MET A 60 15.95 -14.29 -35.17
C MET A 60 15.36 -12.88 -35.16
N PHE A 61 15.16 -12.28 -33.98
CA PHE A 61 14.45 -11.02 -33.84
C PHE A 61 15.35 -9.82 -33.51
N CYS A 62 16.61 -10.05 -33.17
CA CYS A 62 17.54 -8.98 -32.85
C CYS A 62 18.69 -8.93 -33.87
N ARG A 63 19.23 -7.72 -34.09
CA ARG A 63 20.27 -7.45 -35.10
C ARG A 63 21.70 -7.59 -34.56
N GLY A 64 21.90 -8.48 -33.58
CA GLY A 64 23.20 -8.70 -32.95
C GLY A 64 23.83 -7.42 -32.36
N SER A 65 25.06 -7.11 -32.75
CA SER A 65 25.79 -5.88 -32.39
C SER A 65 25.14 -4.59 -32.90
N ARG A 66 24.30 -4.68 -33.95
CA ARG A 66 23.49 -3.56 -34.48
C ARG A 66 22.11 -3.47 -33.84
N CYS A 67 21.90 -4.11 -32.69
CA CYS A 67 20.66 -3.98 -31.94
C CYS A 67 20.49 -2.54 -31.45
N LYS A 68 19.48 -1.83 -31.98
CA LYS A 68 19.22 -0.42 -31.64
C LYS A 68 18.96 -0.15 -30.16
N TYR A 69 18.56 -1.15 -29.39
CA TYR A 69 18.27 -1.00 -27.95
C TYR A 69 19.49 -1.28 -27.06
N CYS A 70 20.56 -1.85 -27.62
CA CYS A 70 21.79 -2.17 -26.89
C CYS A 70 23.00 -1.34 -27.35
N ASN A 71 22.88 -0.68 -28.50
CA ASN A 71 23.92 0.19 -29.03
C ASN A 71 23.50 1.65 -28.83
N PRO A 72 24.15 2.39 -27.90
CA PRO A 72 23.83 3.79 -27.60
C PRO A 72 23.85 4.73 -28.82
N ASP A 73 24.73 4.47 -29.79
CA ASP A 73 24.92 5.32 -30.96
C ASP A 73 23.77 5.18 -31.98
N LEU A 74 22.96 4.12 -31.87
CA LEU A 74 21.81 3.88 -32.75
C LEU A 74 20.49 4.46 -32.20
N ILE A 75 20.51 5.08 -31.02
CA ILE A 75 19.30 5.58 -30.34
C ILE A 75 19.09 7.06 -30.68
N PRO A 76 17.98 7.43 -31.35
CA PRO A 76 17.66 8.82 -31.65
C PRO A 76 17.51 9.70 -30.41
N ASP A 77 17.90 10.98 -30.50
CA ASP A 77 17.83 11.93 -29.38
C ASP A 77 16.40 12.12 -28.83
N ASN A 78 15.39 12.05 -29.68
CA ASN A 78 13.99 12.16 -29.26
C ASN A 78 13.45 10.91 -28.54
N MET A 79 14.22 9.83 -28.48
CA MET A 79 13.87 8.58 -27.82
C MET A 79 14.63 8.36 -26.50
N LYS A 80 15.51 9.29 -26.10
CA LYS A 80 16.33 9.15 -24.90
C LYS A 80 16.15 10.36 -23.98
N ILE A 81 15.60 10.09 -22.79
CA ILE A 81 15.54 11.05 -21.68
C ILE A 81 16.85 11.03 -20.89
N ILE A 82 17.43 9.83 -20.79
CA ILE A 82 18.75 9.55 -20.25
C ILE A 82 19.67 9.26 -21.43
N ASP A 83 20.77 9.99 -21.55
CA ASP A 83 21.72 9.81 -22.64
C ASP A 83 22.33 8.40 -22.59
N GLY A 84 22.49 7.80 -23.76
CA GLY A 84 23.06 6.46 -23.92
C GLY A 84 22.06 5.29 -23.81
N ILE A 85 20.79 5.55 -23.46
CA ILE A 85 19.80 4.47 -23.28
C ILE A 85 18.39 4.86 -23.73
N TYR A 86 17.67 3.93 -24.35
CA TYR A 86 16.29 4.15 -24.79
C TYR A 86 15.38 4.27 -23.57
N SER A 87 14.88 5.46 -23.30
CA SER A 87 14.31 5.81 -22.00
C SER A 87 13.11 6.74 -22.14
N THR A 88 12.05 6.50 -21.36
CA THR A 88 10.81 7.26 -21.44
C THR A 88 10.09 7.34 -20.09
N TRP A 89 9.69 8.55 -19.68
CA TRP A 89 8.78 8.73 -18.54
C TRP A 89 7.40 8.23 -18.94
N VAL A 90 6.97 7.13 -18.33
CA VAL A 90 5.61 6.60 -18.51
C VAL A 90 4.66 7.26 -17.52
N THR A 91 5.13 7.53 -16.29
CA THR A 91 4.43 8.35 -15.30
C THR A 91 5.39 9.41 -14.75
N GLU A 92 4.93 10.19 -13.77
CA GLU A 92 5.80 11.13 -13.05
C GLU A 92 6.90 10.44 -12.24
N ASP A 93 6.68 9.17 -11.87
CA ASP A 93 7.52 8.44 -10.91
C ASP A 93 8.13 7.15 -11.51
N ILE A 94 7.75 6.75 -12.72
CA ILE A 94 8.21 5.52 -13.39
C ILE A 94 8.89 5.84 -14.72
N LEU A 95 10.18 5.54 -14.78
CA LEU A 95 11.00 5.58 -15.98
C LEU A 95 11.08 4.18 -16.61
N ALA A 96 10.59 4.02 -17.84
CA ALA A 96 10.82 2.81 -18.61
C ALA A 96 12.13 2.95 -19.38
N ILE A 97 13.05 2.00 -19.22
CA ILE A 97 14.35 1.99 -19.92
C ILE A 97 14.54 0.68 -20.69
N ALA A 98 15.36 0.71 -21.75
CA ALA A 98 16.01 -0.50 -22.26
C ALA A 98 17.01 -1.03 -21.22
N ARG A 99 17.53 -2.25 -21.40
CA ARG A 99 18.52 -2.79 -20.48
C ARG A 99 19.79 -1.90 -20.45
N PRO A 100 20.33 -1.62 -19.26
CA PRO A 100 21.66 -1.01 -19.14
C PRO A 100 22.76 -1.86 -19.77
N SER A 101 23.90 -1.24 -20.05
CA SER A 101 25.13 -1.91 -20.45
C SER A 101 26.33 -1.28 -19.75
N GLU A 102 27.43 -2.03 -19.58
CA GLU A 102 28.69 -1.49 -19.06
C GLU A 102 29.15 -0.25 -19.83
N GLU A 103 29.14 -0.32 -21.17
CA GLU A 103 29.45 0.83 -22.03
C GLU A 103 28.54 2.02 -21.74
N GLY A 104 27.24 1.79 -21.56
CA GLY A 104 26.29 2.83 -21.20
C GLY A 104 26.61 3.47 -19.85
N ILE A 105 26.98 2.66 -18.87
CA ILE A 105 27.35 3.10 -17.52
C ILE A 105 28.61 3.97 -17.56
N GLU A 106 29.67 3.51 -18.22
CA GLU A 106 30.96 4.20 -18.26
C GLU A 106 30.95 5.42 -19.18
N ARG A 107 30.56 5.25 -20.46
CA ARG A 107 30.67 6.30 -21.49
C ARG A 107 29.69 7.44 -21.26
N PHE A 108 28.50 7.15 -20.73
CA PHE A 108 27.43 8.12 -20.58
C PHE A 108 27.11 8.46 -19.11
N GLN A 109 27.85 7.93 -18.13
CA GLN A 109 27.59 8.19 -16.71
C GLN A 109 26.12 7.89 -16.35
N LEU A 110 25.66 6.70 -16.76
CA LEU A 110 24.24 6.33 -16.70
C LEU A 110 23.68 6.43 -15.28
N ILE A 111 24.46 6.00 -14.29
CA ILE A 111 24.05 5.95 -12.89
C ILE A 111 23.88 7.37 -12.33
N GLU A 112 24.79 8.28 -12.66
CA GLU A 112 24.71 9.68 -12.25
C GLU A 112 23.51 10.38 -12.89
N GLN A 113 23.19 10.07 -14.16
CA GLN A 113 21.99 10.60 -14.81
C GLN A 113 20.70 10.09 -14.15
N LEU A 114 20.62 8.78 -13.86
CA LEU A 114 19.48 8.19 -13.15
C LEU A 114 19.33 8.79 -11.74
N ALA A 115 20.45 8.98 -11.03
CA ALA A 115 20.45 9.60 -9.69
C ALA A 115 19.96 11.05 -9.75
N LYS A 116 20.39 11.82 -10.76
CA LYS A 116 19.94 13.20 -11.01
C LYS A 116 18.44 13.29 -11.30
N CYS A 117 17.87 12.27 -11.93
CA CYS A 117 16.43 12.20 -12.11
C CYS A 117 15.69 11.99 -10.79
N GLY A 118 16.31 11.29 -9.83
CA GLY A 118 15.68 10.87 -8.57
C GLY A 118 15.37 9.38 -8.52
N VAL A 119 15.92 8.59 -9.46
CA VAL A 119 15.76 7.13 -9.47
C VAL A 119 16.49 6.53 -8.27
N LYS A 120 15.75 5.81 -7.43
CA LYS A 120 16.27 5.12 -6.24
C LYS A 120 16.17 3.60 -6.34
N SER A 121 15.42 3.09 -7.31
CA SER A 121 15.30 1.65 -7.51
C SER A 121 15.20 1.28 -8.97
N ILE A 122 15.80 0.15 -9.34
CA ILE A 122 15.77 -0.42 -10.69
C ILE A 122 15.14 -1.80 -10.61
N PHE A 123 14.12 -2.03 -11.44
CA PHE A 123 13.41 -3.29 -11.58
C PHE A 123 13.83 -3.96 -12.88
N ASN A 124 14.61 -5.03 -12.77
CA ASN A 124 15.01 -5.90 -13.87
C ASN A 124 13.98 -7.01 -14.08
N LEU A 125 13.46 -7.12 -15.30
CA LEU A 125 12.51 -8.17 -15.69
C LEU A 125 13.15 -9.25 -16.58
N GLN A 126 14.47 -9.21 -16.78
CA GLN A 126 15.20 -10.19 -17.57
C GLN A 126 15.59 -11.41 -16.74
N LEU A 127 15.61 -12.58 -17.37
CA LEU A 127 16.29 -13.74 -16.83
C LEU A 127 17.79 -13.67 -17.20
N PRO A 128 18.68 -14.23 -16.37
CA PRO A 128 20.09 -14.37 -16.73
C PRO A 128 20.27 -15.09 -18.07
N PHE A 129 21.30 -14.70 -18.81
CA PHE A 129 21.69 -15.25 -20.11
C PHE A 129 20.72 -14.99 -21.28
N GLU A 130 19.64 -14.24 -21.07
CA GLU A 130 18.79 -13.77 -22.17
C GLU A 130 19.52 -12.76 -23.05
N HIS A 131 19.26 -12.82 -24.37
CA HIS A 131 19.85 -11.90 -25.34
C HIS A 131 21.40 -11.88 -25.36
N ALA A 132 22.04 -13.04 -25.16
CA ALA A 132 23.50 -13.17 -25.16
C ALA A 132 24.22 -12.79 -26.47
N HIS A 133 23.49 -12.72 -27.59
CA HIS A 133 24.05 -12.39 -28.92
C HIS A 133 23.77 -10.94 -29.33
N CYS A 134 23.13 -10.17 -28.46
CA CYS A 134 22.60 -8.84 -28.73
C CYS A 134 23.51 -7.80 -28.04
N GLY A 135 23.96 -6.76 -28.75
CA GLY A 135 24.84 -5.72 -28.17
C GLY A 135 26.22 -6.25 -27.73
N ASN A 136 26.75 -5.69 -26.64
CA ASN A 136 28.00 -6.15 -26.02
C ASN A 136 27.80 -7.51 -25.34
N PRO A 137 28.88 -8.31 -25.17
CA PRO A 137 28.83 -9.57 -24.45
C PRO A 137 28.22 -9.41 -23.04
N LEU A 138 27.57 -10.47 -22.56
CA LEU A 138 27.09 -10.49 -21.18
C LEU A 138 28.27 -10.67 -20.22
N THR A 139 28.12 -10.13 -19.01
CA THR A 139 28.97 -10.43 -17.86
C THR A 139 28.88 -11.91 -17.47
N GLU A 140 29.78 -12.35 -16.59
CA GLU A 140 29.76 -13.71 -16.05
C GLU A 140 28.46 -14.08 -15.31
N HIS A 141 27.76 -13.07 -14.77
CA HIS A 141 26.47 -13.24 -14.09
C HIS A 141 25.27 -13.31 -15.05
N GLY A 142 25.51 -13.23 -16.36
CA GLY A 142 24.48 -13.41 -17.38
C GLY A 142 23.66 -12.15 -17.70
N PHE A 143 24.08 -10.96 -17.26
CA PHE A 143 23.47 -9.68 -17.62
C PHE A 143 24.45 -8.80 -18.41
N SER A 144 23.95 -7.76 -19.11
CA SER A 144 24.80 -6.82 -19.86
C SER A 144 25.51 -5.76 -19.00
N TYR A 145 25.29 -5.83 -17.69
CA TYR A 145 25.84 -4.95 -16.68
C TYR A 145 25.88 -5.73 -15.37
N ASP A 146 26.74 -5.30 -14.44
CA ASP A 146 26.74 -5.81 -13.07
C ASP A 146 25.69 -5.04 -12.23
N PRO A 147 24.66 -5.73 -11.68
CA PRO A 147 23.68 -5.11 -10.77
C PRO A 147 24.29 -4.46 -9.53
N GLU A 148 25.44 -4.94 -9.03
CA GLU A 148 26.05 -4.44 -7.79
C GLU A 148 26.47 -2.97 -7.91
N ILE A 149 26.91 -2.55 -9.09
CA ILE A 149 27.32 -1.15 -9.35
C ILE A 149 26.18 -0.17 -9.03
N PHE A 150 24.92 -0.53 -9.31
CA PHE A 150 23.78 0.32 -8.95
C PHE A 150 23.58 0.41 -7.43
N MET A 151 23.79 -0.71 -6.72
CA MET A 151 23.64 -0.79 -5.27
C MET A 151 24.72 0.01 -4.55
N GLU A 152 25.97 -0.05 -5.03
CA GLU A 152 27.09 0.75 -4.53
C GLU A 152 26.80 2.27 -4.61
N HIS A 153 26.06 2.69 -5.64
CA HIS A 153 25.64 4.08 -5.83
C HIS A 153 24.32 4.43 -5.14
N GLY A 154 23.84 3.58 -4.23
CA GLY A 154 22.65 3.83 -3.42
C GLY A 154 21.33 3.67 -4.17
N MET A 155 21.30 2.89 -5.26
CA MET A 155 20.07 2.47 -5.94
C MET A 155 19.77 1.01 -5.64
N ALA A 156 18.57 0.72 -5.12
CA ALA A 156 18.15 -0.67 -4.93
C ALA A 156 17.96 -1.37 -6.28
N HIS A 157 18.42 -2.61 -6.41
CA HIS A 157 18.20 -3.43 -7.59
C HIS A 157 17.25 -4.59 -7.25
N TYR A 158 16.19 -4.76 -8.04
CA TYR A 158 15.19 -5.80 -7.87
C TYR A 158 15.15 -6.69 -9.11
N ASN A 159 15.32 -7.99 -8.91
CA ASN A 159 15.34 -8.97 -10.00
C ASN A 159 14.03 -9.78 -10.02
N PHE A 160 13.17 -9.50 -10.99
CA PHE A 160 11.86 -10.14 -11.20
C PHE A 160 11.74 -10.66 -12.63
N GLY A 161 12.66 -11.55 -13.00
CA GLY A 161 12.72 -12.10 -14.36
C GLY A 161 11.57 -13.04 -14.70
N TRP A 162 11.03 -12.93 -15.91
CA TRP A 162 10.27 -13.98 -16.57
C TRP A 162 10.61 -14.05 -18.07
N PRO A 163 10.36 -15.18 -18.75
CA PRO A 163 10.88 -15.43 -20.09
C PRO A 163 10.54 -14.34 -21.12
N ASP A 164 11.49 -14.05 -22.00
CA ASP A 164 11.28 -13.07 -23.08
C ASP A 164 10.07 -13.41 -23.96
N PHE A 165 9.31 -12.37 -24.33
CA PHE A 165 7.97 -12.45 -24.95
C PHE A 165 6.90 -13.25 -24.19
N GLY A 166 7.23 -13.84 -23.03
CA GLY A 166 6.31 -14.55 -22.17
C GLY A 166 5.45 -13.65 -21.29
N ILE A 167 4.63 -14.31 -20.47
CA ILE A 167 3.79 -13.70 -19.44
C ILE A 167 4.18 -14.29 -18.07
N ALA A 168 4.20 -13.46 -17.03
CA ALA A 168 4.26 -13.89 -15.64
C ALA A 168 2.85 -14.20 -15.13
N SER A 169 2.70 -15.01 -14.07
CA SER A 169 1.39 -15.25 -13.45
C SER A 169 0.84 -13.96 -12.83
N VAL A 170 -0.46 -13.90 -12.57
CA VAL A 170 -1.10 -12.71 -12.00
C VAL A 170 -0.59 -12.45 -10.58
N GLU A 171 -0.35 -13.51 -9.81
CA GLU A 171 0.23 -13.48 -8.47
C GLU A 171 1.66 -12.96 -8.50
N GLN A 172 2.49 -13.46 -9.44
CA GLN A 172 3.84 -12.96 -9.61
C GLN A 172 3.84 -11.47 -9.96
N ILE A 173 2.97 -11.03 -10.87
CA ILE A 173 2.84 -9.60 -11.22
C ILE A 173 2.40 -8.79 -10.00
N LEU A 174 1.45 -9.28 -9.20
CA LEU A 174 0.99 -8.61 -7.98
C LEU A 174 2.13 -8.40 -7.00
N ASP A 175 2.98 -9.41 -6.77
CA ASP A 175 4.16 -9.30 -5.91
C ASP A 175 5.11 -8.20 -6.40
N VAL A 176 5.41 -8.16 -7.70
CA VAL A 176 6.27 -7.10 -8.27
C VAL A 176 5.64 -5.73 -8.09
N VAL A 177 4.35 -5.59 -8.37
CA VAL A 177 3.61 -4.33 -8.25
C VAL A 177 3.59 -3.82 -6.80
N LYS A 178 3.44 -4.71 -5.82
CA LYS A 178 3.54 -4.37 -4.38
C LYS A 178 4.95 -3.89 -4.01
N VAL A 179 5.99 -4.52 -4.56
CA VAL A 179 7.38 -4.07 -4.33
C VAL A 179 7.67 -2.74 -5.03
N MET A 180 7.12 -2.51 -6.23
CA MET A 180 7.19 -1.20 -6.91
C MET A 180 6.53 -0.10 -6.09
N GLN A 181 5.33 -0.36 -5.56
CA GLN A 181 4.62 0.59 -4.71
C GLN A 181 5.43 0.90 -3.45
N HIS A 182 5.92 -0.14 -2.77
CA HIS A 182 6.77 0.03 -1.60
C HIS A 182 8.06 0.81 -1.91
N ALA A 183 8.70 0.55 -3.05
CA ALA A 183 9.91 1.27 -3.47
C ALA A 183 9.62 2.76 -3.69
N LEU A 184 8.48 3.10 -4.31
CA LEU A 184 8.04 4.49 -4.48
C LEU A 184 7.72 5.18 -3.14
N ASP A 185 7.11 4.46 -2.20
CA ASP A 185 6.74 5.02 -0.89
C ASP A 185 7.94 5.26 0.02
N THR A 186 9.01 4.45 -0.11
CA THR A 186 10.13 4.38 0.85
C THR A 186 11.49 4.81 0.29
N GLY A 187 11.69 4.81 -1.03
CA GLY A 187 13.02 4.92 -1.62
C GLY A 187 13.77 3.60 -1.77
N GLY A 188 13.13 2.47 -1.46
CA GLY A 188 13.76 1.15 -1.45
C GLY A 188 14.55 0.87 -0.16
N LYS A 189 15.33 -0.23 -0.14
CA LYS A 189 16.15 -0.62 1.03
C LYS A 189 17.46 0.18 1.19
N ALA A 190 17.75 1.10 0.28
CA ALA A 190 18.99 1.86 0.33
C ALA A 190 19.00 2.72 1.59
N LYS A 191 19.99 2.51 2.47
CA LYS A 191 20.25 3.41 3.61
C LYS A 191 20.31 4.83 3.04
N ARG A 192 19.71 5.78 3.77
CA ARG A 192 19.74 7.20 3.44
C ARG A 192 21.18 7.71 3.48
N VAL A 193 21.94 7.50 2.41
CA VAL A 193 23.26 8.09 2.22
C VAL A 193 23.00 9.56 1.92
N GLU A 194 23.40 10.45 2.83
CA GLU A 194 23.44 11.88 2.54
C GLU A 194 24.35 12.08 1.34
N PHE A 195 23.76 12.35 0.17
CA PHE A 195 24.52 12.80 -0.98
C PHE A 195 25.12 14.16 -0.62
N ASN A 196 26.42 14.19 -0.35
CA ASN A 196 27.18 15.43 -0.26
C ASN A 196 27.20 16.08 -1.65
N LEU A 197 26.27 17.01 -1.88
CA LEU A 197 26.11 17.74 -3.15
C LEU A 197 27.30 18.67 -3.49
N PHE A 198 28.37 18.67 -2.69
CA PHE A 198 29.45 19.66 -2.76
C PHE A 198 30.58 19.35 -3.76
N GLN A 199 30.58 18.20 -4.44
CA GLN A 199 31.65 17.85 -5.40
C GLN A 199 31.27 18.00 -6.89
N LEU A 200 30.02 18.34 -7.23
CA LEU A 200 29.61 18.59 -8.62
C LEU A 200 29.76 20.07 -9.00
N SER A 201 31.00 20.58 -8.97
CA SER A 201 31.33 21.94 -9.43
C SER A 201 32.52 21.95 -10.37
N VAL A 202 32.41 21.31 -11.54
CA VAL A 202 33.13 21.78 -12.74
C VAL A 202 32.48 21.24 -14.02
N GLY A 203 32.04 22.17 -14.88
CA GLY A 203 31.89 21.97 -16.32
C GLY A 203 30.62 21.28 -16.81
N PHE A 204 29.50 22.02 -16.99
CA PHE A 204 28.44 21.54 -17.89
C PHE A 204 27.83 22.65 -18.75
N SER A 205 27.86 22.37 -20.05
CA SER A 205 27.23 23.12 -21.13
C SER A 205 25.71 22.93 -21.13
N VAL A 206 25.02 24.06 -20.99
CA VAL A 206 23.68 24.43 -21.48
C VAL A 206 22.78 23.33 -22.08
N ARG A 207 21.95 22.65 -21.26
CA ARG A 207 20.56 22.30 -21.65
C ARG A 207 19.58 21.99 -20.52
N CYS A 208 19.65 22.71 -19.39
CA CYS A 208 18.52 22.74 -18.43
C CYS A 208 18.40 24.11 -17.76
N LYS A 209 17.95 25.12 -18.53
CA LYS A 209 17.77 26.52 -18.06
C LYS A 209 16.52 26.73 -17.17
N LEU A 210 15.70 25.70 -16.93
CA LEU A 210 14.48 25.81 -16.13
C LEU A 210 14.68 25.57 -14.63
N PHE A 211 15.73 24.83 -14.24
CA PHE A 211 15.93 24.45 -12.84
C PHE A 211 16.67 25.53 -12.02
N LYS A 212 17.53 26.33 -12.66
CA LYS A 212 18.44 27.27 -11.96
C LYS A 212 17.77 28.57 -11.49
N LYS A 213 16.74 29.08 -12.20
CA LYS A 213 16.17 30.40 -11.91
C LYS A 213 15.19 30.47 -10.72
N SER A 214 14.74 29.34 -10.18
CA SER A 214 13.76 29.35 -9.07
C SER A 214 14.36 29.13 -7.68
N VAL A 215 15.61 28.69 -7.60
CA VAL A 215 16.27 28.33 -6.32
C VAL A 215 17.06 29.49 -5.74
N ASP A 216 17.66 30.35 -6.59
CA ASP A 216 18.62 31.36 -6.14
C ASP A 216 18.01 32.66 -5.60
N LYS A 217 16.67 32.83 -5.60
CA LYS A 217 16.04 34.10 -5.17
C LYS A 217 15.46 34.11 -3.75
N HIS A 218 15.48 32.99 -3.01
CA HIS A 218 14.82 32.90 -1.69
C HIS A 218 15.58 32.16 -0.57
N THR A 219 16.87 31.86 -0.72
CA THR A 219 17.62 31.07 0.27
C THR A 219 18.60 31.90 1.08
N GLY A 220 18.11 32.50 2.17
CA GLY A 220 18.95 32.76 3.34
C GLY A 220 19.25 31.44 4.05
N GLY A 221 20.47 30.93 3.92
CA GLY A 221 21.21 30.13 4.91
C GLY A 221 20.60 28.86 5.54
N GLY A 222 19.44 28.36 5.13
CA GLY A 222 18.84 27.15 5.70
C GLY A 222 19.13 25.90 4.88
N LYS A 223 19.70 24.86 5.51
CA LYS A 223 19.80 23.47 4.99
C LYS A 223 18.39 22.96 4.66
N PHE A 224 17.92 23.18 3.43
CA PHE A 224 16.68 22.61 2.92
C PHE A 224 17.01 21.20 2.43
N LEU A 225 16.60 20.18 3.19
CA LEU A 225 16.50 18.81 2.67
C LEU A 225 15.45 18.85 1.55
N LEU A 226 15.89 19.03 0.30
CA LEU A 226 15.05 18.77 -0.87
C LEU A 226 14.64 17.29 -0.79
N GLY A 227 13.38 17.02 -0.40
CA GLY A 227 12.77 15.72 -0.60
C GLY A 227 12.64 15.50 -2.11
N PHE A 228 13.65 14.89 -2.73
CA PHE A 228 13.53 14.41 -4.09
C PHE A 228 12.40 13.37 -4.14
N PHE A 229 11.45 13.54 -5.06
CA PHE A 229 10.47 12.50 -5.37
C PHE A 229 11.22 11.21 -5.70
N VAL A 230 10.90 10.14 -4.98
CA VAL A 230 11.44 8.82 -5.24
C VAL A 230 10.90 8.35 -6.58
N GLN A 231 11.80 8.02 -7.49
CA GLN A 231 11.45 7.43 -8.78
C GLN A 231 12.00 6.02 -8.89
N ILE A 232 11.40 5.24 -9.77
CA ILE A 232 11.87 3.91 -10.10
C ILE A 232 12.11 3.79 -11.60
N ALA A 233 13.11 2.99 -11.98
CA ALA A 233 13.32 2.56 -13.35
C ALA A 233 12.89 1.11 -13.53
N VAL A 234 12.23 0.80 -14.65
CA VAL A 234 11.77 -0.56 -14.96
C VAL A 234 12.29 -0.93 -16.34
N HIS A 235 12.89 -2.11 -16.47
CA HIS A 235 13.45 -2.57 -17.73
C HIS A 235 13.27 -4.07 -17.97
N CYS A 236 13.24 -4.42 -19.24
CA CYS A 236 13.52 -5.76 -19.72
C CYS A 236 14.68 -5.64 -20.72
N HIS A 237 14.64 -6.28 -21.88
CA HIS A 237 15.61 -6.02 -22.94
C HIS A 237 15.39 -4.64 -23.63
N ALA A 238 14.29 -4.48 -24.38
CA ALA A 238 13.96 -3.22 -25.07
C ALA A 238 13.13 -2.26 -24.21
N GLY A 239 12.63 -2.73 -23.06
CA GLY A 239 11.71 -1.98 -22.21
C GLY A 239 10.31 -1.80 -22.82
N LEU A 240 9.82 -2.74 -23.63
CA LEU A 240 8.54 -2.62 -24.36
C LEU A 240 7.47 -3.64 -23.93
N GLY A 241 7.72 -4.93 -24.15
CA GLY A 241 6.75 -5.99 -23.80
C GLY A 241 6.54 -6.15 -22.30
N ARG A 242 7.45 -6.86 -21.63
CA ARG A 242 7.40 -7.13 -20.17
C ARG A 242 7.27 -5.86 -19.33
N THR A 243 8.10 -4.85 -19.63
CA THR A 243 8.06 -3.53 -18.98
C THR A 243 6.72 -2.83 -19.18
N GLY A 244 6.18 -2.80 -20.41
CA GLY A 244 4.87 -2.20 -20.68
C GLY A 244 3.76 -2.92 -19.94
N THR A 245 3.73 -4.25 -19.96
CA THR A 245 2.75 -5.08 -19.24
C THR A 245 2.79 -4.79 -17.74
N LEU A 246 3.97 -4.80 -17.12
CA LEU A 246 4.11 -4.54 -15.70
C LEU A 246 3.65 -3.12 -15.32
N ILE A 247 4.03 -2.10 -16.11
CA ILE A 247 3.61 -0.72 -15.85
C ILE A 247 2.09 -0.57 -16.01
N CYS A 248 1.46 -1.24 -16.98
CA CYS A 248 0.00 -1.28 -17.08
C CYS A 248 -0.63 -1.86 -15.81
N CYS A 249 -0.15 -3.02 -15.34
CA CYS A 249 -0.64 -3.65 -14.11
C CYS A 249 -0.42 -2.76 -12.88
N PHE A 250 0.71 -2.07 -12.80
CA PHE A 250 0.96 -1.09 -11.74
C PHE A 250 -0.05 0.07 -11.77
N LEU A 251 -0.41 0.58 -12.95
CA LEU A 251 -1.40 1.66 -13.09
C LEU A 251 -2.81 1.20 -12.69
N ILE A 252 -3.20 -0.02 -13.04
CA ILE A 252 -4.44 -0.64 -12.57
C ILE A 252 -4.45 -0.68 -11.04
N TRP A 253 -3.36 -1.15 -10.43
CA TRP A 253 -3.22 -1.26 -8.98
C TRP A 253 -3.24 0.09 -8.25
N ASN A 254 -2.36 1.01 -8.63
CA ASN A 254 -2.15 2.27 -7.91
C ASN A 254 -3.26 3.29 -8.19
N ARG A 255 -3.76 3.36 -9.44
CA ARG A 255 -4.71 4.40 -9.88
C ARG A 255 -6.13 3.90 -10.13
N ALA A 256 -6.39 2.61 -9.92
CA ALA A 256 -7.68 1.98 -10.23
C ALA A 256 -8.11 2.19 -11.70
N TRP A 257 -7.15 2.25 -12.63
CA TRP A 257 -7.43 2.35 -14.06
C TRP A 257 -7.95 1.03 -14.62
N THR A 258 -8.74 1.09 -15.70
CA THR A 258 -9.04 -0.09 -16.50
C THR A 258 -7.81 -0.53 -17.30
N ALA A 259 -7.78 -1.79 -17.74
CA ALA A 259 -6.77 -2.33 -18.62
C ALA A 259 -6.65 -1.51 -19.90
N GLU A 260 -7.79 -1.09 -20.47
CA GLU A 260 -7.85 -0.22 -21.64
C GLU A 260 -7.17 1.12 -21.39
N GLN A 261 -7.52 1.82 -20.29
CA GLN A 261 -6.91 3.10 -19.91
C GLN A 261 -5.40 2.95 -19.71
N ALA A 262 -4.96 1.90 -19.03
CA ALA A 262 -3.55 1.62 -18.80
C ALA A 262 -2.79 1.35 -20.11
N LEU A 263 -3.34 0.49 -20.98
CA LEU A 263 -2.76 0.17 -22.28
C LEU A 263 -2.63 1.41 -23.17
N GLN A 264 -3.71 2.19 -23.28
CA GLN A 264 -3.72 3.41 -24.09
C GLN A 264 -2.67 4.40 -23.59
N HIS A 265 -2.61 4.62 -22.27
CA HIS A 265 -1.63 5.52 -21.67
C HIS A 265 -0.19 5.06 -21.92
N VAL A 266 0.14 3.80 -21.60
CA VAL A 266 1.51 3.28 -21.76
C VAL A 266 1.94 3.31 -23.24
N ARG A 267 1.05 2.95 -24.17
CA ARG A 267 1.35 2.99 -25.62
C ARG A 267 1.50 4.42 -26.15
N SER A 268 0.70 5.37 -25.64
CA SER A 268 0.83 6.78 -26.03
C SER A 268 2.16 7.38 -25.57
N ARG A 269 2.65 7.00 -24.38
CA ARG A 269 3.93 7.48 -23.85
C ARG A 269 5.10 6.76 -24.48
N ARG A 270 5.01 5.43 -24.66
CA ARG A 270 6.07 4.58 -25.18
C ARG A 270 5.52 3.68 -26.30
N PRO A 271 5.48 4.17 -27.55
CA PRO A 271 4.90 3.45 -28.68
C PRO A 271 5.49 2.05 -28.88
N GLY A 272 4.61 1.08 -29.15
CA GLY A 272 4.99 -0.33 -29.31
C GLY A 272 5.16 -1.12 -28.01
N SER A 273 4.78 -0.54 -26.86
CA SER A 273 4.71 -1.25 -25.57
C SER A 273 3.53 -2.22 -25.52
N VAL A 274 3.69 -3.31 -24.75
CA VAL A 274 2.82 -4.49 -24.76
C VAL A 274 2.77 -5.08 -26.18
N GLN A 275 3.60 -6.09 -26.41
CA GLN A 275 4.02 -6.51 -27.74
C GLN A 275 3.31 -7.76 -28.26
N SER A 276 2.41 -8.37 -27.47
CA SER A 276 1.65 -9.54 -27.86
C SER A 276 0.22 -9.54 -27.33
N ALA A 277 -0.65 -10.31 -28.00
CA ALA A 277 -2.02 -10.53 -27.55
C ALA A 277 -2.06 -11.21 -26.16
N SER A 278 -1.14 -12.13 -25.90
CA SER A 278 -1.00 -12.78 -24.59
C SER A 278 -0.64 -11.78 -23.48
N GLN A 279 0.24 -10.82 -23.75
CA GLN A 279 0.60 -9.78 -22.80
C GLN A 279 -0.56 -8.83 -22.51
N GLN A 280 -1.36 -8.49 -23.53
CA GLN A 280 -2.56 -7.67 -23.34
C GLN A 280 -3.62 -8.42 -22.53
N SER A 281 -3.92 -9.67 -22.88
CA SER A 281 -4.84 -10.51 -22.11
C SER A 281 -4.40 -10.65 -20.66
N GLN A 282 -3.09 -10.67 -20.39
CA GLN A 282 -2.60 -10.72 -19.01
C GLN A 282 -2.83 -9.42 -18.22
N VAL A 283 -2.85 -8.26 -18.88
CA VAL A 283 -3.27 -7.00 -18.24
C VAL A 283 -4.76 -7.05 -17.87
N GLU A 284 -5.60 -7.62 -18.74
CA GLU A 284 -7.04 -7.80 -18.50
C GLU A 284 -7.30 -8.82 -17.36
N ASN A 285 -6.58 -9.94 -17.36
CA ASN A 285 -6.63 -10.93 -16.27
C ASN A 285 -6.18 -10.33 -14.94
N PHE A 286 -5.14 -9.50 -14.95
CA PHE A 286 -4.68 -8.79 -13.76
C PHE A 286 -5.75 -7.82 -13.24
N GLN A 287 -6.43 -7.07 -14.12
CA GLN A 287 -7.56 -6.23 -13.71
C GLN A 287 -8.67 -7.05 -13.04
N ALA A 288 -9.10 -8.15 -13.68
CA ALA A 288 -10.17 -9.00 -13.15
C ALA A 288 -9.80 -9.58 -11.76
N PHE A 289 -8.54 -9.98 -11.61
CA PHE A 289 -8.02 -10.45 -10.33
C PHE A 289 -8.02 -9.35 -9.27
N VAL A 290 -7.50 -8.16 -9.58
CA VAL A 290 -7.53 -7.01 -8.66
C VAL A 290 -8.96 -6.66 -8.25
N GLU A 291 -9.91 -6.69 -9.19
CA GLU A 291 -11.34 -6.44 -8.91
C GLU A 291 -11.91 -7.48 -7.93
N SER A 292 -11.53 -8.75 -8.07
CA SER A 292 -11.94 -9.83 -7.15
C SER A 292 -11.42 -9.64 -5.71
N LEU A 293 -10.33 -8.88 -5.54
CA LEU A 293 -9.74 -8.57 -4.24
C LEU A 293 -10.39 -7.35 -3.56
N LYS A 294 -11.19 -6.54 -4.29
CA LYS A 294 -11.75 -5.30 -3.77
C LYS A 294 -12.83 -5.47 -2.71
N PRO A 295 -13.82 -6.38 -2.82
CA PRO A 295 -14.86 -6.48 -1.81
C PRO A 295 -14.31 -6.65 -0.40
N VAL A 296 -14.71 -5.80 0.54
CA VAL A 296 -14.45 -5.95 1.98
C VAL A 296 -15.53 -6.83 2.60
N PHE A 297 -16.79 -6.57 2.23
CA PHE A 297 -17.97 -7.35 2.59
C PHE A 297 -18.20 -8.40 1.50
N ASP A 298 -17.86 -9.65 1.79
CA ASP A 298 -17.96 -10.76 0.84
C ASP A 298 -18.47 -12.02 1.54
N SER A 299 -19.72 -12.37 1.27
CA SER A 299 -20.41 -13.53 1.85
C SER A 299 -19.89 -14.88 1.40
N LYS A 300 -18.93 -14.91 0.48
CA LYS A 300 -18.27 -16.14 0.06
C LYS A 300 -17.08 -16.50 0.92
N LEU A 301 -16.58 -15.58 1.75
CA LEU A 301 -15.37 -15.80 2.53
C LEU A 301 -15.67 -16.02 4.00
N ASP A 302 -15.03 -17.02 4.59
CA ASP A 302 -14.90 -17.09 6.04
C ASP A 302 -13.84 -16.09 6.57
N PHE A 303 -13.67 -16.06 7.88
CA PHE A 303 -12.74 -15.14 8.54
C PHE A 303 -11.27 -15.35 8.10
N ASP A 304 -10.79 -16.59 8.03
CA ASP A 304 -9.38 -16.88 7.70
C ASP A 304 -9.12 -16.71 6.20
N GLU A 305 -10.11 -17.02 5.34
CA GLU A 305 -10.10 -16.70 3.92
C GLU A 305 -10.06 -15.18 3.68
N HIS A 306 -10.79 -14.39 4.48
CA HIS A 306 -10.70 -12.94 4.43
C HIS A 306 -9.28 -12.45 4.76
N LEU A 307 -8.64 -12.98 5.82
CA LEU A 307 -7.27 -12.64 6.18
C LEU A 307 -6.26 -13.06 5.10
N LYS A 308 -6.43 -14.24 4.50
CA LYS A 308 -5.61 -14.69 3.36
C LYS A 308 -5.74 -13.72 2.18
N ARG A 309 -6.96 -13.31 1.84
CA ARG A 309 -7.21 -12.31 0.78
C ARG A 309 -6.60 -10.95 1.12
N GLN A 310 -6.72 -10.51 2.37
CA GLN A 310 -6.10 -9.27 2.86
C GLN A 310 -4.58 -9.33 2.71
N ALA A 311 -3.93 -10.46 3.02
CA ALA A 311 -2.48 -10.61 2.89
C ALA A 311 -2.00 -10.44 1.43
N SER A 312 -2.83 -10.82 0.45
CA SER A 312 -2.56 -10.53 -0.97
C SER A 312 -2.57 -9.03 -1.25
N VAL A 313 -3.42 -8.26 -0.58
CA VAL A 313 -3.55 -6.81 -0.80
C VAL A 313 -2.49 -6.00 -0.06
N LEU A 314 -2.25 -6.31 1.21
CA LEU A 314 -1.35 -5.53 2.06
C LEU A 314 0.12 -5.76 1.72
N TYR A 315 0.95 -4.74 1.90
CA TYR A 315 2.41 -4.80 1.70
C TYR A 315 3.15 -4.00 2.77
N GLY A 316 4.49 -4.09 2.78
CA GLY A 316 5.33 -3.31 3.68
C GLY A 316 5.09 -3.62 5.16
N LEU A 317 5.14 -2.58 6.01
CA LEU A 317 4.89 -2.75 7.45
C LEU A 317 3.42 -2.97 7.77
N GLU A 318 2.51 -2.38 6.99
CA GLU A 318 1.06 -2.57 7.19
C GLU A 318 0.69 -4.06 7.16
N ALA A 319 1.24 -4.83 6.21
CA ALA A 319 1.07 -6.28 6.16
C ALA A 319 1.60 -7.02 7.40
N ARG A 320 2.62 -6.48 8.09
CA ARG A 320 3.17 -7.06 9.32
C ARG A 320 2.28 -6.76 10.51
N VAL A 321 1.86 -5.49 10.65
CA VAL A 321 0.99 -5.02 11.75
C VAL A 321 -0.38 -5.71 11.67
N LEU A 322 -0.97 -5.74 10.48
CA LEU A 322 -2.31 -6.27 10.24
C LEU A 322 -2.31 -7.73 9.79
N LYS A 323 -1.24 -8.48 10.08
CA LYS A 323 -1.12 -9.89 9.67
C LYS A 323 -2.30 -10.74 10.17
N ASN A 324 -2.74 -10.49 11.40
CA ASN A 324 -3.76 -11.28 12.10
C ASN A 324 -5.02 -10.48 12.44
N ILE A 325 -5.13 -9.24 11.99
CA ILE A 325 -6.25 -8.34 12.31
C ILE A 325 -6.85 -7.84 11.00
N PRO A 326 -8.15 -8.09 10.72
CA PRO A 326 -8.84 -7.52 9.58
C PRO A 326 -8.73 -5.99 9.60
N LYS A 327 -8.36 -5.40 8.45
CA LYS A 327 -8.11 -3.96 8.35
C LYS A 327 -9.34 -3.13 8.66
N ILE A 328 -10.55 -3.65 8.37
CA ILE A 328 -11.80 -3.01 8.79
C ILE A 328 -11.95 -2.95 10.32
N ALA A 329 -11.67 -4.06 11.02
CA ALA A 329 -11.72 -4.10 12.47
C ALA A 329 -10.69 -3.14 13.09
N PHE A 330 -9.48 -3.12 12.54
CA PHE A 330 -8.44 -2.18 12.94
C PHE A 330 -8.88 -0.72 12.76
N VAL A 331 -9.28 -0.31 11.55
CA VAL A 331 -9.64 1.10 11.27
C VAL A 331 -10.83 1.53 12.13
N VAL A 332 -11.89 0.71 12.23
CA VAL A 332 -13.06 1.03 13.07
C VAL A 332 -12.66 1.21 14.53
N CYS A 333 -11.92 0.26 15.11
CA CYS A 333 -11.52 0.34 16.52
C CYS A 333 -10.65 1.57 16.78
N GLU A 334 -9.67 1.85 15.93
CA GLU A 334 -8.79 2.99 16.11
C GLU A 334 -9.51 4.34 15.93
N VAL A 335 -10.45 4.44 14.98
CA VAL A 335 -11.31 5.62 14.82
C VAL A 335 -12.21 5.83 16.05
N LEU A 336 -12.77 4.76 16.61
CA LEU A 336 -13.53 4.86 17.86
C LEU A 336 -12.62 5.37 19.00
N LEU A 337 -11.40 4.86 19.13
CA LEU A 337 -10.45 5.37 20.13
C LEU A 337 -10.11 6.86 19.90
N GLU A 338 -10.05 7.36 18.66
CA GLU A 338 -9.93 8.82 18.39
C GLU A 338 -11.18 9.59 18.82
N LEU A 339 -12.36 9.13 18.40
CA LEU A 339 -13.64 9.79 18.64
C LEU A 339 -13.93 9.97 20.14
N PHE A 340 -13.52 8.99 20.95
CA PHE A 340 -13.67 9.00 22.40
C PHE A 340 -12.43 9.55 23.14
N GLY A 341 -11.47 10.14 22.42
CA GLY A 341 -10.32 10.84 23.02
C GLY A 341 -9.33 9.95 23.77
N LEU A 342 -9.28 8.65 23.44
CA LEU A 342 -8.29 7.69 23.96
C LEU A 342 -7.01 7.68 23.11
N LYS A 343 -7.08 8.16 21.86
CA LYS A 343 -5.94 8.35 20.98
C LYS A 343 -5.96 9.74 20.34
N ARG A 344 -4.80 10.18 19.85
CA ARG A 344 -4.64 11.47 19.16
C ARG A 344 -5.50 11.51 17.91
N GLY A 345 -6.23 12.60 17.70
CA GLY A 345 -6.99 12.81 16.45
C GLY A 345 -6.07 12.81 15.22
N GLY A 346 -6.48 12.09 14.18
CA GLY A 346 -5.74 11.94 12.93
C GLY A 346 -4.58 10.93 12.99
N HIS A 347 -4.43 10.15 14.06
CA HIS A 347 -3.41 9.10 14.14
C HIS A 347 -3.71 7.94 13.17
N VAL A 348 -4.99 7.58 12.98
CA VAL A 348 -5.40 6.55 11.99
C VAL A 348 -5.05 7.02 10.59
N ARG A 349 -5.39 8.27 10.27
CA ARG A 349 -5.02 8.89 9.00
C ARG A 349 -3.50 8.88 8.80
N ALA A 350 -2.75 9.25 9.84
CA ALA A 350 -1.29 9.22 9.80
C ALA A 350 -0.74 7.80 9.58
N PHE A 351 -1.32 6.76 10.19
CA PHE A 351 -0.95 5.37 9.95
C PHE A 351 -1.23 4.96 8.49
N LEU A 352 -2.41 5.28 7.97
CA LEU A 352 -2.83 4.93 6.61
C LEU A 352 -2.04 5.67 5.51
N GLN A 353 -1.50 6.86 5.79
CA GLN A 353 -0.78 7.69 4.79
C GLN A 353 0.75 7.51 4.82
N ASN A 354 1.35 7.07 5.92
CA ASN A 354 2.81 7.14 6.12
C ASN A 354 3.54 5.81 5.90
N GLY A 355 3.40 5.19 4.73
CA GLY A 355 4.03 3.89 4.41
C GLY A 355 5.53 3.75 4.76
N SER A 356 6.30 4.85 4.72
CA SER A 356 7.73 4.90 5.08
C SER A 356 8.04 5.33 6.52
N SER A 357 7.14 6.06 7.20
CA SER A 357 7.27 6.36 8.64
C SER A 357 6.58 5.32 9.51
N LEU A 358 6.03 4.27 8.89
CA LEU A 358 5.46 3.12 9.57
C LEU A 358 6.47 2.47 10.53
N GLU A 359 7.80 2.55 10.31
CA GLU A 359 8.81 2.06 11.28
C GLU A 359 8.68 2.67 12.68
N LYS A 360 8.04 3.84 12.79
CA LYS A 360 7.69 4.45 14.07
C LYS A 360 6.48 3.80 14.73
N TRP A 361 5.86 2.81 14.11
CA TRP A 361 4.69 2.15 14.63
C TRP A 361 5.03 0.70 14.98
N SER A 362 4.68 0.30 16.19
CA SER A 362 4.80 -1.08 16.64
C SER A 362 3.47 -1.52 17.23
N MET A 363 3.19 -2.82 17.14
CA MET A 363 2.26 -3.42 18.10
C MET A 363 3.09 -3.85 19.30
N ASP A 364 2.68 -3.43 20.49
CA ASP A 364 3.21 -4.06 21.68
C ASP A 364 2.78 -5.54 21.75
N THR A 365 3.36 -6.30 22.67
CA THR A 365 2.98 -7.71 22.92
C THR A 365 1.51 -7.89 23.26
N ARG A 366 0.77 -6.80 23.47
CA ARG A 366 -0.59 -6.72 23.96
C ARG A 366 -1.56 -6.20 22.88
N GLY A 367 -1.06 -6.02 21.64
CA GLY A 367 -1.85 -5.67 20.47
C GLY A 367 -2.15 -4.17 20.31
N ASN A 368 -1.59 -3.30 21.15
CA ASN A 368 -1.78 -1.85 21.00
C ASN A 368 -0.89 -1.31 19.90
N LEU A 369 -1.49 -0.61 18.94
CA LEU A 369 -0.75 0.22 18.01
C LEU A 369 -0.11 1.40 18.77
N MET A 370 1.22 1.42 18.84
CA MET A 370 2.04 2.46 19.45
C MET A 370 2.77 3.27 18.38
N HIS A 371 3.00 4.57 18.63
CA HIS A 371 3.81 5.43 17.77
C HIS A 371 5.03 5.96 18.54
N HIS A 372 6.23 5.60 18.08
CA HIS A 372 7.55 6.05 18.53
C HIS A 372 7.80 7.49 18.04
N VAL A 373 7.24 8.48 18.74
CA VAL A 373 7.72 9.87 18.71
C VAL A 373 7.93 10.33 20.14
N ASP A 374 9.08 10.94 20.40
CA ASP A 374 9.59 11.35 21.71
C ASP A 374 8.50 11.95 22.63
N ASP A 375 8.49 11.47 23.87
CA ASP A 375 7.56 11.75 24.98
C ASP A 375 7.33 13.25 25.28
N ASP A 376 8.12 14.16 24.71
CA ASP A 376 8.07 15.59 25.02
C ASP A 376 6.83 16.30 24.47
N GLN A 377 6.14 15.76 23.46
CA GLN A 377 4.83 16.29 23.03
C GLN A 377 3.63 15.56 23.63
N ALA A 378 3.80 14.36 24.18
CA ALA A 378 2.72 13.60 24.81
C ALA A 378 2.26 14.25 26.13
N ARG A 379 3.17 14.91 26.86
CA ARG A 379 2.85 15.64 28.11
C ARG A 379 2.15 16.98 27.89
N ALA A 380 2.13 17.52 26.68
CA ALA A 380 1.61 18.87 26.44
C ALA A 380 0.11 18.92 26.09
N TRP A 381 -0.54 17.77 25.85
CA TRP A 381 -1.89 17.73 25.27
C TRP A 381 -2.90 17.03 26.19
N SER A 382 -3.11 17.64 27.35
CA SER A 382 -4.28 17.43 28.20
C SER A 382 -5.45 18.36 27.84
N GLY A 383 -5.46 18.96 26.65
CA GLY A 383 -6.42 20.02 26.34
C GLY A 383 -6.64 20.19 24.85
N THR A 384 -7.57 19.42 24.28
CA THR A 384 -8.67 19.91 23.43
C THR A 384 -9.59 18.70 23.19
N ILE A 385 -10.47 18.47 24.16
CA ILE A 385 -11.71 17.72 23.94
C ILE A 385 -12.40 18.42 22.77
N ILE A 386 -12.74 17.70 21.71
CA ILE A 386 -13.79 18.17 20.79
C ILE A 386 -15.04 18.25 21.65
N LYS A 387 -15.30 19.42 22.25
CA LYS A 387 -16.58 19.72 22.86
C LYS A 387 -17.57 19.75 21.71
N SER A 388 -18.34 18.68 21.53
CA SER A 388 -19.62 18.84 20.85
C SER A 388 -20.48 19.75 21.74
N PRO A 389 -21.11 20.81 21.18
CA PRO A 389 -22.05 21.64 21.91
C PRO A 389 -23.41 20.93 21.98
N SER A 390 -23.47 19.75 22.60
CA SER A 390 -24.72 19.04 22.86
C SER A 390 -24.89 18.81 24.36
N ALA A 391 -26.08 19.11 24.87
CA ALA A 391 -26.46 18.95 26.28
C ALA A 391 -26.40 17.48 26.78
N ASN A 392 -26.13 16.52 25.89
CA ASN A 392 -25.76 15.13 26.19
C ASN A 392 -24.46 14.78 25.46
N PRO A 393 -23.36 14.43 26.15
CA PRO A 393 -22.17 13.87 25.52
C PRO A 393 -22.52 12.49 24.94
N ILE A 394 -22.02 12.17 23.74
CA ILE A 394 -22.14 10.83 23.19
C ILE A 394 -21.24 9.90 24.02
N THR A 395 -21.84 9.10 24.89
CA THR A 395 -21.13 8.05 25.65
C THR A 395 -21.05 6.76 24.84
N PHE A 396 -20.11 5.89 25.18
CA PHE A 396 -19.99 4.61 24.49
C PHE A 396 -21.20 3.72 24.81
N ALA A 397 -21.74 3.81 26.04
CA ALA A 397 -22.99 3.18 26.43
C ALA A 397 -24.16 3.55 25.49
N ASN A 398 -24.33 4.83 25.15
CA ASN A 398 -25.40 5.28 24.25
C ASN A 398 -25.24 4.71 22.83
N VAL A 399 -23.99 4.62 22.37
CA VAL A 399 -23.68 4.04 21.06
C VAL A 399 -24.00 2.54 21.06
N ILE A 400 -23.54 1.78 22.06
CA ILE A 400 -23.82 0.35 22.17
C ILE A 400 -25.32 0.07 22.34
N ASN A 401 -26.03 0.89 23.11
CA ASN A 401 -27.49 0.76 23.28
C ASN A 401 -28.22 0.91 21.94
N SER A 402 -27.76 1.83 21.09
CA SER A 402 -28.31 2.00 19.74
C SER A 402 -28.11 0.73 18.88
N MET A 403 -27.01 0.00 19.09
CA MET A 403 -26.70 -1.27 18.42
C MET A 403 -27.50 -2.48 18.94
N GLN A 404 -28.23 -2.35 20.04
CA GLN A 404 -29.05 -3.44 20.58
C GLN A 404 -30.44 -3.55 19.91
N SER A 405 -30.88 -2.52 19.19
CA SER A 405 -32.14 -2.58 18.46
C SER A 405 -32.11 -3.67 17.37
N THR A 406 -33.23 -4.39 17.18
CA THR A 406 -33.41 -5.41 16.12
C THR A 406 -33.23 -4.86 14.70
N ASN A 407 -33.23 -3.53 14.59
CA ASN A 407 -33.11 -2.75 13.37
C ASN A 407 -31.73 -2.09 13.21
N PHE A 408 -30.68 -2.51 13.93
CA PHE A 408 -29.34 -1.92 13.70
C PHE A 408 -28.83 -2.14 12.26
N HIS A 409 -29.39 -3.13 11.55
CA HIS A 409 -29.20 -3.40 10.12
C HIS A 409 -30.20 -2.68 9.20
N THR A 410 -31.21 -1.96 9.70
CA THR A 410 -31.98 -1.02 8.85
C THR A 410 -31.12 0.22 8.66
N VAL A 411 -30.14 0.02 7.80
CA VAL A 411 -28.99 0.87 7.62
C VAL A 411 -29.43 2.12 6.86
N ASP A 412 -29.30 3.29 7.49
CA ASP A 412 -29.37 4.58 6.81
C ASP A 412 -28.56 4.52 5.50
N SER A 413 -29.12 5.08 4.43
CA SER A 413 -28.47 5.31 3.14
C SER A 413 -26.98 5.66 3.24
N ALA A 414 -26.56 6.41 4.27
CA ALA A 414 -25.17 6.75 4.54
C ALA A 414 -24.26 5.53 4.74
N VAL A 415 -24.66 4.54 5.52
CA VAL A 415 -23.84 3.35 5.80
C VAL A 415 -23.87 2.37 4.63
N GLN A 416 -24.97 2.26 3.88
CA GLN A 416 -25.00 1.51 2.62
C GLN A 416 -24.00 2.09 1.61
N ASN A 417 -24.00 3.42 1.43
CA ASN A 417 -23.04 4.12 0.58
C ASN A 417 -21.59 3.88 1.03
N MET A 418 -21.32 3.78 2.34
CA MET A 418 -19.99 3.45 2.85
C MET A 418 -19.60 1.99 2.57
N GLN A 419 -20.51 1.03 2.72
CA GLN A 419 -20.25 -0.37 2.36
C GLN A 419 -19.90 -0.51 0.88
N GLU A 420 -20.67 0.14 0.00
CA GLU A 420 -20.39 0.15 -1.44
C GLU A 420 -19.04 0.79 -1.75
N SER A 421 -18.72 1.90 -1.08
CA SER A 421 -17.43 2.59 -1.24
C SER A 421 -16.27 1.69 -0.80
N LEU A 422 -16.38 1.02 0.35
CA LEU A 422 -15.39 0.05 0.84
C LEU A 422 -15.17 -1.11 -0.13
N ASN A 423 -16.24 -1.57 -0.80
CA ASN A 423 -16.18 -2.67 -1.76
C ASN A 423 -15.62 -2.29 -3.13
N ARG A 424 -15.70 -1.02 -3.57
CA ARG A 424 -15.39 -0.62 -4.95
C ARG A 424 -14.19 0.31 -5.10
N GLU A 425 -13.93 1.15 -4.10
CA GLU A 425 -12.86 2.15 -4.18
C GLU A 425 -11.47 1.50 -4.18
N ASN A 426 -10.46 2.31 -4.54
CA ASN A 426 -9.07 1.91 -4.47
C ASN A 426 -8.68 1.44 -3.06
N PHE A 427 -7.81 0.43 -2.98
CA PHE A 427 -7.38 -0.20 -1.73
C PHE A 427 -6.88 0.75 -0.65
N SER A 428 -6.33 1.91 -1.00
CA SER A 428 -5.84 2.90 -0.02
C SER A 428 -6.92 3.92 0.34
N GLN A 429 -7.61 4.47 -0.67
CA GLN A 429 -8.57 5.57 -0.49
C GLN A 429 -9.77 5.18 0.37
N ARG A 430 -10.25 3.95 0.21
CA ARG A 430 -11.42 3.44 0.95
C ARG A 430 -11.27 3.54 2.46
N TRP A 431 -10.06 3.33 2.97
CA TRP A 431 -9.78 3.36 4.40
C TRP A 431 -9.59 4.78 4.92
N LEU A 432 -9.06 5.70 4.09
CA LEU A 432 -8.99 7.12 4.43
C LEU A 432 -10.39 7.70 4.56
N ARG A 433 -11.30 7.35 3.64
CA ARG A 433 -12.70 7.75 3.71
C ARG A 433 -13.40 7.22 4.96
N LEU A 434 -13.15 5.97 5.34
CA LEU A 434 -13.66 5.40 6.59
C LEU A 434 -13.08 6.10 7.83
N ALA A 435 -11.79 6.44 7.80
CA ALA A 435 -11.11 7.15 8.90
C ALA A 435 -11.63 8.59 9.07
N ASP A 436 -12.03 9.25 7.98
CA ASP A 436 -12.60 10.59 7.99
C ASP A 436 -14.11 10.60 8.35
N HIS A 437 -14.72 9.44 8.63
CA HIS A 437 -16.15 9.33 8.96
C HIS A 437 -16.40 9.36 10.47
N PHE A 438 -16.77 10.53 11.01
CA PHE A 438 -16.87 10.78 12.45
C PHE A 438 -18.27 10.47 13.06
N ASN A 439 -18.83 9.29 12.81
CA ASN A 439 -20.05 8.83 13.49
C ASN A 439 -19.82 7.44 14.11
N PRO A 440 -19.77 7.31 15.46
CA PRO A 440 -19.41 6.07 16.14
C PRO A 440 -20.45 4.96 15.96
N VAL A 441 -21.74 5.29 15.79
CA VAL A 441 -22.78 4.31 15.50
C VAL A 441 -22.53 3.70 14.12
N HIS A 442 -22.29 4.54 13.10
CA HIS A 442 -22.00 4.06 11.74
C HIS A 442 -20.73 3.19 11.69
N GLN A 443 -19.69 3.57 12.44
CA GLN A 443 -18.45 2.80 12.54
C GLN A 443 -18.72 1.39 13.09
N LEU A 444 -19.48 1.29 14.18
CA LEU A 444 -19.87 -0.01 14.74
C LEU A 444 -20.85 -0.78 13.85
N THR A 445 -21.79 -0.12 13.17
CA THR A 445 -22.67 -0.76 12.20
C THR A 445 -21.87 -1.40 11.08
N LEU A 446 -20.86 -0.72 10.54
CA LEU A 446 -19.98 -1.28 9.50
C LEU A 446 -19.21 -2.51 10.02
N LEU A 447 -18.68 -2.45 11.23
CA LEU A 447 -17.96 -3.59 11.83
C LEU A 447 -18.89 -4.78 12.05
N GLY A 448 -20.06 -4.57 12.64
CA GLY A 448 -21.06 -5.61 12.85
C GLY A 448 -21.57 -6.22 11.54
N SER A 449 -21.92 -5.37 10.57
CA SER A 449 -22.30 -5.82 9.22
C SER A 449 -21.21 -6.63 8.54
N TRP A 450 -19.94 -6.34 8.79
CA TRP A 450 -18.84 -7.11 8.23
C TRP A 450 -18.78 -8.52 8.83
N PHE A 451 -18.87 -8.64 10.15
CA PHE A 451 -18.95 -9.95 10.81
C PHE A 451 -20.15 -10.76 10.33
N CYS A 452 -21.33 -10.14 10.25
CA CYS A 452 -22.54 -10.78 9.74
C CYS A 452 -22.47 -11.10 8.24
N SER A 453 -21.53 -10.49 7.50
CA SER A 453 -21.32 -10.77 6.08
C SER A 453 -20.39 -11.95 5.83
N LEU A 454 -19.74 -12.53 6.84
CA LEU A 454 -18.88 -13.70 6.65
C LEU A 454 -19.71 -14.92 6.24
N LYS A 455 -19.10 -15.82 5.47
CA LYS A 455 -19.71 -17.08 5.04
C LYS A 455 -20.17 -17.93 6.23
N GLU A 456 -19.35 -17.96 7.28
CA GLU A 456 -19.60 -18.63 8.55
C GLU A 456 -19.21 -17.70 9.70
N PRO A 457 -19.84 -17.80 10.87
CA PRO A 457 -19.46 -17.03 12.05
C PRO A 457 -17.98 -17.20 12.40
N MET A 458 -17.35 -16.13 12.91
CA MET A 458 -15.93 -16.15 13.28
C MET A 458 -15.63 -17.20 14.36
N LEU A 459 -16.54 -17.40 15.32
CA LEU A 459 -16.42 -18.29 16.46
C LEU A 459 -17.61 -19.27 16.53
N ASN A 460 -17.36 -20.43 17.10
CA ASN A 460 -18.34 -21.47 17.40
C ASN A 460 -18.05 -22.06 18.79
N SER A 461 -18.89 -22.98 19.26
CA SER A 461 -18.73 -23.61 20.59
C SER A 461 -17.37 -24.30 20.78
N PHE A 462 -16.76 -24.84 19.72
CA PHE A 462 -15.51 -25.57 19.83
C PHE A 462 -14.30 -24.63 19.91
N ASN A 463 -14.18 -23.65 19.00
CA ASN A 463 -13.03 -22.75 19.00
C ASN A 463 -13.09 -21.72 20.15
N SER A 464 -14.28 -21.40 20.66
CA SER A 464 -14.45 -20.55 21.83
C SER A 464 -14.01 -21.21 23.14
N ALA A 465 -14.10 -22.54 23.27
CA ALA A 465 -13.51 -23.25 24.40
C ALA A 465 -11.98 -23.05 24.47
N SER A 466 -11.31 -22.91 23.32
CA SER A 466 -9.87 -22.61 23.28
C SER A 466 -9.54 -21.16 23.71
N LEU A 467 -10.49 -20.23 23.63
CA LEU A 467 -10.34 -18.89 24.21
C LEU A 467 -10.37 -18.96 25.75
N PHE A 468 -11.21 -19.84 26.30
CA PHE A 468 -11.30 -20.07 27.75
C PHE A 468 -10.03 -20.70 28.32
N ASP A 469 -9.54 -21.77 27.68
CA ASP A 469 -8.36 -22.51 28.13
C ASP A 469 -7.04 -21.77 27.88
N SER A 470 -7.08 -20.67 27.12
CA SER A 470 -5.91 -19.86 26.88
C SER A 470 -5.42 -19.25 28.19
N GLN A 471 -4.22 -19.62 28.62
CA GLN A 471 -3.47 -18.79 29.57
C GLN A 471 -3.10 -17.50 28.83
N LEU A 472 -4.05 -16.55 28.78
CA LEU A 472 -3.97 -15.25 28.11
C LEU A 472 -2.71 -14.45 28.52
N VAL A 473 -2.09 -14.81 29.63
CA VAL A 473 -0.88 -14.21 30.22
C VAL A 473 0.42 -14.91 29.82
N THR A 474 0.43 -16.22 29.50
CA THR A 474 1.66 -16.99 29.20
C THR A 474 1.82 -17.36 27.72
N GLY A 475 0.78 -17.14 26.90
CA GLY A 475 0.85 -17.30 25.44
C GLY A 475 0.76 -18.73 24.92
N ALA A 476 0.48 -19.71 25.78
CA ALA A 476 0.34 -21.12 25.41
C ALA A 476 -1.06 -21.42 24.84
N CYS A 477 -1.34 -20.96 23.62
CA CYS A 477 -2.46 -21.45 22.82
C CYS A 477 -1.93 -22.39 21.73
N ALA A 478 -2.47 -23.59 21.64
CA ALA A 478 -2.23 -24.47 20.51
C ALA A 478 -3.11 -24.03 19.33
N PHE A 479 -2.55 -23.19 18.46
CA PHE A 479 -3.17 -22.77 17.19
C PHE A 479 -3.11 -23.90 16.16
N SER A 480 -4.08 -23.95 15.25
CA SER A 480 -4.07 -24.86 14.11
C SER A 480 -4.76 -24.22 12.92
N ASP A 481 -4.32 -24.57 11.71
CA ASP A 481 -4.91 -24.11 10.45
C ASP A 481 -6.19 -24.89 10.07
N ASN A 482 -6.67 -25.82 10.92
CA ASN A 482 -7.90 -26.57 10.68
C ASN A 482 -9.11 -25.80 11.23
N HIS A 483 -10.21 -25.76 10.48
CA HIS A 483 -11.48 -25.07 10.85
C HIS A 483 -12.07 -25.46 12.20
N HIS A 484 -11.61 -26.56 12.80
CA HIS A 484 -12.03 -27.02 14.11
C HIS A 484 -11.21 -26.44 15.25
N ARG A 485 -10.18 -25.60 15.06
CA ARG A 485 -9.41 -25.01 16.17
C ARG A 485 -9.29 -23.51 16.00
N LEU A 486 -9.12 -22.80 17.12
CA LEU A 486 -8.98 -21.35 17.13
C LEU A 486 -7.73 -20.93 16.34
N SER A 487 -7.93 -20.14 15.29
CA SER A 487 -6.84 -19.58 14.49
C SER A 487 -6.16 -18.43 15.22
N ARG A 488 -4.89 -18.16 14.89
CA ARG A 488 -4.16 -17.00 15.46
C ARG A 488 -4.83 -15.67 15.10
N GLY A 489 -5.47 -15.60 13.93
CA GLY A 489 -6.23 -14.45 13.47
C GLY A 489 -7.48 -14.22 14.32
N GLN A 490 -8.28 -15.27 14.53
CA GLN A 490 -9.49 -15.23 15.36
C GLN A 490 -9.16 -14.78 16.78
N PHE A 491 -8.13 -15.39 17.40
CA PHE A 491 -7.67 -15.01 18.74
C PHE A 491 -7.22 -13.54 18.81
N THR A 492 -6.31 -13.12 17.92
CA THR A 492 -5.72 -11.77 17.96
C THR A 492 -6.80 -10.70 17.73
N THR A 493 -7.72 -10.95 16.78
CA THR A 493 -8.82 -10.03 16.48
C THR A 493 -9.82 -9.94 17.63
N THR A 494 -10.16 -11.06 18.26
CA THR A 494 -11.03 -11.10 19.45
C THR A 494 -10.43 -10.28 20.57
N MET A 495 -9.15 -10.52 20.92
CA MET A 495 -8.44 -9.77 21.96
C MET A 495 -8.40 -8.27 21.65
N TYR A 496 -8.11 -7.91 20.40
CA TYR A 496 -8.00 -6.52 19.96
C TYR A 496 -9.33 -5.76 20.10
N ILE A 497 -10.43 -6.34 19.64
CA ILE A 497 -11.76 -5.74 19.73
C ILE A 497 -12.21 -5.65 21.19
N CYS A 498 -12.07 -6.73 21.96
CA CYS A 498 -12.45 -6.75 23.38
C CYS A 498 -11.70 -5.66 24.17
N ARG A 499 -10.39 -5.51 23.93
CA ARG A 499 -9.58 -4.46 24.55
C ARG A 499 -10.05 -3.06 24.21
N THR A 500 -10.35 -2.82 22.94
CA THR A 500 -10.89 -1.54 22.49
C THR A 500 -12.21 -1.23 23.23
N PHE A 501 -13.10 -2.21 23.33
CA PHE A 501 -14.41 -2.04 23.97
C PHE A 501 -14.30 -1.83 25.48
N VAL A 502 -13.35 -2.51 26.15
CA VAL A 502 -13.06 -2.29 27.58
C VAL A 502 -12.54 -0.86 27.81
N LEU A 503 -11.60 -0.39 26.99
CA LEU A 503 -11.06 0.97 27.09
C LEU A 503 -12.15 2.04 26.88
N LEU A 504 -13.04 1.82 25.91
CA LEU A 504 -14.16 2.71 25.63
C LEU A 504 -15.19 2.72 26.77
N SER A 505 -15.47 1.55 27.36
CA SER A 505 -16.37 1.41 28.52
C SER A 505 -15.82 2.05 29.79
N GLY A 506 -14.50 2.08 29.98
CA GLY A 506 -13.86 2.68 31.15
C GLY A 506 -13.92 4.22 31.22
N ARG A 507 -14.64 4.87 30.29
CA ARG A 507 -14.90 6.32 30.26
C ARG A 507 -16.28 6.70 30.79
N GLU A 508 -17.10 5.72 31.19
CA GLU A 508 -18.42 5.98 31.77
C GLU A 508 -18.32 6.67 33.13
N VAL A 509 -19.41 7.31 33.55
CA VAL A 509 -19.43 8.25 34.68
C VAL A 509 -19.21 7.57 36.04
N ASP A 510 -19.58 6.28 36.15
CA ASP A 510 -19.41 5.48 37.35
C ASP A 510 -19.27 3.97 37.04
N ASP A 511 -18.85 3.21 38.05
CA ASP A 511 -18.61 1.75 37.98
C ASP A 511 -19.85 0.96 37.54
N HIS A 512 -21.07 1.40 37.92
CA HIS A 512 -22.30 0.70 37.56
C HIS A 512 -22.60 0.80 36.05
N HIS A 513 -22.45 2.00 35.48
CA HIS A 513 -22.60 2.23 34.04
C HIS A 513 -21.49 1.53 33.24
N CYS A 514 -20.26 1.55 33.76
CA CYS A 514 -19.13 0.78 33.28
C CYS A 514 -19.48 -0.72 33.16
N HIS A 515 -19.96 -1.36 34.24
CA HIS A 515 -20.33 -2.79 34.24
C HIS A 515 -21.46 -3.10 33.27
N ARG A 516 -22.54 -2.32 33.27
CA ARG A 516 -23.64 -2.49 32.33
C ARG A 516 -23.16 -2.38 30.87
N THR A 517 -22.30 -1.41 30.56
CA THR A 517 -21.76 -1.24 29.21
C THR A 517 -20.93 -2.44 28.78
N LEU A 518 -20.13 -3.01 29.68
CA LEU A 518 -19.37 -4.25 29.41
C LEU A 518 -20.28 -5.46 29.16
N GLU A 519 -21.39 -5.60 29.89
CA GLU A 519 -22.40 -6.64 29.60
C GLU A 519 -22.99 -6.47 28.20
N MET A 520 -23.41 -5.26 27.86
CA MET A 520 -23.97 -4.94 26.54
C MET A 520 -22.96 -5.19 25.42
N CYS A 521 -21.68 -4.87 25.65
CA CYS A 521 -20.59 -5.17 24.72
C CYS A 521 -20.43 -6.66 24.48
N ARG A 522 -20.44 -7.47 25.54
CA ARG A 522 -20.34 -8.93 25.43
C ARG A 522 -21.53 -9.52 24.69
N ASP A 523 -22.74 -8.99 24.90
CA ASP A 523 -23.94 -9.44 24.18
C ASP A 523 -23.85 -9.11 22.70
N LEU A 524 -23.38 -7.91 22.39
CA LEU A 524 -23.19 -7.47 21.01
C LEU A 524 -22.14 -8.31 20.29
N LEU A 525 -20.97 -8.53 20.91
CA LEU A 525 -19.89 -9.30 20.31
C LEU A 525 -20.26 -10.79 20.17
N ALA A 526 -20.96 -11.38 21.13
CA ALA A 526 -21.45 -12.76 21.00
C ALA A 526 -22.37 -12.93 19.79
N ARG A 527 -23.29 -11.97 19.56
CA ARG A 527 -24.17 -11.95 18.38
C ARG A 527 -23.42 -11.76 17.06
N TRP A 528 -22.30 -11.05 17.06
CA TRP A 528 -21.51 -10.84 15.84
C TRP A 528 -20.57 -12.00 15.55
N PHE A 529 -19.99 -12.59 16.59
CA PHE A 529 -18.95 -13.59 16.42
C PHE A 529 -19.50 -14.99 16.21
N ALA A 530 -20.73 -15.27 16.64
CA ALA A 530 -21.28 -16.62 16.71
C ALA A 530 -22.62 -16.76 16.01
N SER A 531 -23.00 -18.00 15.72
CA SER A 531 -24.39 -18.35 15.40
C SER A 531 -25.28 -18.21 16.66
N ASP A 532 -26.59 -18.12 16.48
CA ASP A 532 -27.54 -18.11 17.61
C ASP A 532 -27.40 -19.36 18.51
N ALA A 533 -27.06 -20.51 17.93
CA ALA A 533 -26.86 -21.76 18.65
C ALA A 533 -25.58 -21.75 19.51
N ASP A 534 -24.55 -21.02 19.08
CA ASP A 534 -23.24 -20.95 19.75
C ASP A 534 -23.09 -19.72 20.66
N ALA A 535 -24.00 -18.73 20.55
CA ALA A 535 -23.89 -17.43 21.19
C ALA A 535 -23.69 -17.51 22.72
N GLY A 536 -24.33 -18.47 23.39
CA GLY A 536 -24.16 -18.67 24.84
C GLY A 536 -22.73 -19.08 25.22
N ASN A 537 -22.14 -20.05 24.50
CA ASN A 537 -20.78 -20.52 24.75
C ASN A 537 -19.75 -19.44 24.40
N VAL A 538 -19.97 -18.74 23.29
CA VAL A 538 -19.08 -17.63 22.88
C VAL A 538 -19.16 -16.46 23.87
N ARG A 539 -20.36 -16.11 24.37
CA ARG A 539 -20.53 -15.09 25.41
C ARG A 539 -19.73 -15.42 26.67
N TRP A 540 -19.81 -16.67 27.13
CA TRP A 540 -19.05 -17.11 28.30
C TRP A 540 -17.53 -17.08 28.08
N ALA A 541 -17.06 -17.44 26.90
CA ALA A 541 -15.65 -17.28 26.55
C ALA A 541 -15.23 -15.79 26.54
N LEU A 542 -16.08 -14.90 26.02
CA LEU A 542 -15.84 -13.46 26.02
C LEU A 542 -15.80 -12.87 27.44
N ASP A 543 -16.58 -13.38 28.40
CA ASP A 543 -16.49 -12.97 29.81
C ASP A 543 -15.06 -13.11 30.34
N ASN A 544 -14.41 -14.22 30.04
CA ASN A 544 -13.05 -14.51 30.50
C ASN A 544 -12.03 -13.59 29.81
N VAL A 545 -12.20 -13.34 28.52
CA VAL A 545 -11.37 -12.38 27.78
C VAL A 545 -11.51 -10.97 28.37
N PHE A 546 -12.73 -10.49 28.57
CA PHE A 546 -12.99 -9.17 29.15
C PHE A 546 -12.38 -9.04 30.55
N ASN A 547 -12.58 -10.04 31.42
CA ASN A 547 -11.99 -10.06 32.76
C ASN A 547 -10.46 -10.02 32.71
N SER A 548 -9.85 -10.79 31.81
CA SER A 548 -8.41 -10.76 31.61
C SER A 548 -7.93 -9.38 31.19
N VAL A 549 -8.63 -8.72 30.26
CA VAL A 549 -8.25 -7.39 29.77
C VAL A 549 -8.45 -6.29 30.82
N VAL A 550 -9.57 -6.32 31.57
CA VAL A 550 -9.80 -5.38 32.70
C VAL A 550 -8.69 -5.51 33.74
N ASN A 551 -8.32 -6.75 34.08
CA ASN A 551 -7.21 -7.03 35.00
C ASN A 551 -5.87 -6.52 34.44
N GLU A 552 -5.61 -6.73 33.14
CA GLU A 552 -4.38 -6.30 32.47
C GLU A 552 -4.24 -4.78 32.42
N LEU A 553 -5.33 -4.05 32.14
CA LEU A 553 -5.33 -2.59 32.06
C LEU A 553 -5.28 -1.92 33.44
N ASN A 554 -5.22 -2.70 34.53
CA ASN A 554 -5.30 -2.24 35.90
C ASN A 554 -6.49 -1.30 36.17
N LEU A 555 -7.60 -1.54 35.47
CA LEU A 555 -8.83 -0.77 35.66
C LEU A 555 -9.66 -1.30 36.83
N LYS A 556 -9.08 -2.16 37.69
CA LYS A 556 -9.77 -2.78 38.83
C LYS A 556 -10.43 -1.74 39.73
N ASP A 557 -9.79 -0.60 39.95
CA ASP A 557 -10.33 0.48 40.77
C ASP A 557 -11.54 1.21 40.15
N ASN A 558 -11.73 1.12 38.82
CA ASN A 558 -12.89 1.63 38.07
C ASN A 558 -13.96 0.55 37.79
N PHE A 559 -13.70 -0.71 38.17
CA PHE A 559 -14.57 -1.87 37.91
C PHE A 559 -14.64 -2.79 39.14
N ASN A 560 -14.51 -2.21 40.34
CA ASN A 560 -14.45 -2.94 41.60
C ASN A 560 -15.83 -3.51 41.95
N LEU A 561 -16.26 -4.58 41.26
CA LEU A 561 -17.36 -5.46 41.67
C LEU A 561 -17.48 -6.78 40.86
N LEU A 562 -16.44 -7.24 40.14
CA LEU A 562 -16.44 -8.58 39.49
C LEU A 562 -16.25 -9.77 40.46
N ARG A 563 -16.57 -9.58 41.75
CA ARG A 563 -16.73 -10.65 42.72
C ARG A 563 -18.06 -10.46 43.45
N ASN A 564 -19.11 -11.05 42.89
CA ASN A 564 -20.08 -11.87 43.61
C ASN A 564 -20.98 -12.60 42.63
#